data_AF-A0A9D6H5U9-F1
#
_entry.id   AF-A0A9D6H5U9-F1
#
_cell.length_a   1.000
_cell.length_b   1.000
_cell.length_c   1.000
_cell.angle_alpha   90.00
_cell.angle_beta   90.00
_cell.angle_gamma   90.00
#
_symmetry.space_group_name_H-M   'P 1'
#
loop_
_entity.id
_entity.type
_entity.pdbx_description
1 polymer ?
#
loop_
_entity_poly.entity_id
_entity_poly.type
_entity_poly.pdbx_seq_one_letter_code
_entity_poly.pdbx_strand_id
1 'polypeptide(L)'
;MVRWSERLLWIVPACAYFAAGWTAMGITLAVVVVIYFSLVFWATPPAIRIEPIERLYRAVARTRGLVCPQCEHELPERPTAGRCPKCARDYSIAQVREHWGFSPSGEHVGVGADDMRVRIAAAISGEGECPAVRGDAPRDGAEREERH
;
A
#
# COMPACT_ATOMS: atom_id res chain seq x y z
N MET A 1 -36.61 -15.01 -58.55
CA MET A 1 -36.27 -14.52 -57.20
C MET A 1 -35.76 -15.64 -56.26
N VAL A 2 -35.02 -16.66 -56.74
CA VAL A 2 -34.70 -17.86 -55.93
C VAL A 2 -33.19 -18.01 -55.63
N ARG A 3 -32.32 -17.11 -56.10
CA ARG A 3 -30.86 -17.24 -55.98
C ARG A 3 -30.23 -16.66 -54.70
N TRP A 4 -31.02 -16.00 -53.86
CA TRP A 4 -30.53 -15.37 -52.62
C TRP A 4 -30.54 -16.30 -51.40
N SER A 5 -31.43 -17.31 -51.37
CA SER A 5 -31.54 -18.24 -50.25
C SER A 5 -30.36 -19.20 -50.13
N GLU A 6 -29.77 -19.63 -51.25
CA GLU A 6 -28.59 -20.52 -51.24
C GLU A 6 -27.34 -19.84 -50.68
N ARG A 7 -27.18 -18.53 -50.85
CA ARG A 7 -26.02 -17.79 -50.31
C ARG A 7 -26.14 -17.55 -48.81
N LEU A 8 -27.36 -17.31 -48.31
CA LEU A 8 -27.61 -17.11 -46.87
C LEU A 8 -27.36 -18.40 -46.05
N LEU A 9 -27.58 -19.57 -46.65
CA LEU A 9 -27.40 -20.86 -45.98
C LEU A 9 -25.95 -21.09 -45.50
N TRP A 10 -24.96 -20.55 -46.20
CA TRP A 10 -23.54 -20.73 -45.86
C TRP A 10 -22.96 -19.63 -44.94
N ILE A 11 -23.60 -18.47 -44.88
CA ILE A 11 -23.10 -17.32 -44.08
C ILE A 11 -23.33 -17.56 -42.58
N VAL A 12 -24.50 -18.06 -42.20
CA VAL A 12 -24.87 -18.31 -40.79
C VAL A 12 -23.88 -19.26 -40.08
N PRO A 13 -23.56 -20.45 -40.62
CA PRO A 13 -22.61 -21.35 -39.95
C PRO A 13 -21.18 -20.78 -39.92
N ALA A 14 -20.76 -20.02 -40.94
CA ALA A 14 -19.45 -19.37 -40.95
C ALA A 14 -19.32 -18.30 -39.83
N CYS A 15 -20.35 -17.47 -39.64
CA CYS A 15 -20.40 -16.49 -38.55
C CYS A 15 -20.40 -17.17 -37.17
N ALA A 16 -21.17 -18.25 -37.01
CA ALA A 16 -21.20 -19.01 -35.76
C ALA A 16 -19.85 -19.66 -35.42
N TYR A 17 -19.17 -20.23 -36.42
CA TYR A 17 -17.83 -20.81 -36.26
C TYR A 17 -16.81 -19.74 -35.86
N PHE A 18 -16.86 -18.58 -36.51
CA PHE A 18 -15.97 -17.45 -36.17
C PHE A 18 -16.22 -16.96 -34.74
N ALA A 19 -17.49 -16.76 -34.36
CA ALA A 19 -17.85 -16.34 -32.99
C ALA A 19 -17.36 -17.34 -31.93
N ALA A 20 -17.52 -18.65 -32.18
CA ALA A 20 -17.01 -19.70 -31.30
C ALA A 20 -15.48 -19.70 -31.20
N GLY A 21 -14.78 -19.37 -32.29
CA GLY A 21 -13.33 -19.22 -32.29
C GLY A 21 -12.85 -18.08 -31.39
N TRP A 22 -13.50 -16.91 -31.45
CA TRP A 22 -13.15 -15.76 -30.61
C TRP A 22 -13.44 -16.00 -29.13
N THR A 23 -14.56 -16.65 -28.79
CA THR A 23 -14.88 -16.96 -27.39
C THR A 23 -13.89 -17.97 -26.81
N ALA A 24 -13.52 -19.01 -27.57
CA ALA A 24 -12.49 -19.97 -27.16
C ALA A 24 -11.15 -19.27 -26.91
N MET A 25 -10.70 -18.42 -27.83
CA MET A 25 -9.45 -17.66 -27.67
C MET A 25 -9.47 -16.75 -26.45
N GLY A 26 -10.59 -16.04 -26.21
CA GLY A 26 -10.76 -15.16 -25.05
C GLY A 26 -10.69 -15.92 -23.72
N ILE A 27 -11.34 -17.09 -23.64
CA ILE A 27 -11.30 -17.95 -22.45
C ILE A 27 -9.88 -18.45 -22.20
N THR A 28 -9.18 -18.94 -23.24
CA THR A 28 -7.79 -19.40 -23.10
C THR A 28 -6.88 -18.30 -22.60
N LEU A 29 -6.98 -17.07 -23.13
CA LEU A 29 -6.18 -15.94 -22.69
C LEU A 29 -6.46 -15.60 -21.22
N ALA A 30 -7.73 -15.56 -20.81
CA ALA A 30 -8.12 -15.29 -19.43
C ALA A 30 -7.53 -16.34 -18.46
N VAL A 31 -7.59 -17.63 -18.82
CA VAL A 31 -7.01 -18.72 -18.03
C VAL A 31 -5.49 -18.56 -17.91
N VAL A 32 -4.79 -18.27 -19.01
CA VAL A 32 -3.34 -18.05 -19.00
C VAL A 32 -2.96 -16.88 -18.09
N VAL A 33 -3.72 -15.78 -18.13
CA VAL A 33 -3.50 -14.62 -17.27
C VAL A 33 -3.68 -14.98 -15.79
N VAL A 34 -4.76 -15.68 -15.45
CA VAL A 34 -5.01 -16.12 -14.06
C VAL A 34 -3.92 -17.05 -13.57
N ILE A 35 -3.51 -18.04 -14.38
CA ILE A 35 -2.41 -18.95 -14.04
C ILE A 35 -1.11 -18.17 -13.86
N TYR A 36 -0.79 -17.24 -14.76
CA TYR A 36 0.40 -16.41 -14.67
C TYR A 36 0.43 -15.58 -13.38
N PHE A 37 -0.64 -14.86 -13.06
CA PHE A 37 -0.72 -14.08 -11.82
C PHE A 37 -0.66 -14.95 -10.58
N SER A 38 -1.28 -16.13 -10.62
CA SER A 38 -1.20 -17.09 -9.52
C SER A 38 0.23 -17.57 -9.33
N LEU A 39 0.90 -17.97 -10.41
CA LEU A 39 2.30 -18.40 -10.37
C LEU A 39 3.21 -17.27 -9.87
N VAL A 40 3.03 -16.04 -10.35
CA VAL A 40 3.79 -14.88 -9.85
C VAL A 40 3.55 -14.71 -8.35
N PHE A 41 2.29 -14.69 -7.91
CA PHE A 41 1.93 -14.50 -6.51
C PHE A 41 2.53 -15.58 -5.59
N TRP A 42 2.52 -16.85 -6.01
CA TRP A 42 3.04 -17.97 -5.24
C TRP A 42 4.57 -18.14 -5.37
N ALA A 43 5.15 -17.82 -6.53
CA ALA A 43 6.59 -17.97 -6.79
C ALA A 43 7.40 -16.77 -6.30
N THR A 44 6.82 -15.58 -6.18
CA THR A 44 7.47 -14.50 -5.42
C THR A 44 7.42 -14.89 -3.95
N PRO A 45 8.56 -15.24 -3.33
CA PRO A 45 8.56 -15.62 -1.93
C PRO A 45 8.00 -14.45 -1.11
N PRO A 46 7.16 -14.72 -0.10
CA PRO A 46 6.65 -13.67 0.80
C PRO A 46 7.76 -12.93 1.56
N ALA A 47 9.03 -13.33 1.41
CA ALA A 47 10.21 -12.71 2.00
C ALA A 47 10.42 -11.21 1.63
N ILE A 48 9.72 -10.67 0.62
CA ILE A 48 9.72 -9.22 0.35
C ILE A 48 8.72 -8.46 1.27
N ARG A 49 7.85 -9.16 2.01
CA ARG A 49 6.79 -8.56 2.81
C ARG A 49 6.98 -8.88 4.30
N ILE A 50 7.27 -7.84 5.08
CA ILE A 50 7.01 -7.68 6.53
C ILE A 50 8.16 -7.99 7.51
N GLU A 51 9.08 -8.93 7.28
CA GLU A 51 10.22 -9.13 8.21
C GLU A 51 11.10 -7.88 8.50
N PRO A 52 11.41 -7.00 7.53
CA PRO A 52 12.17 -5.78 7.84
C PRO A 52 11.36 -4.81 8.70
N ILE A 53 10.04 -4.82 8.59
CA ILE A 53 9.16 -3.84 9.22
C ILE A 53 9.13 -4.04 10.73
N GLU A 54 9.03 -5.27 11.23
CA GLU A 54 9.05 -5.51 12.68
C GLU A 54 10.39 -5.15 13.32
N ARG A 55 11.51 -5.44 12.65
CA ARG A 55 12.84 -5.09 13.15
C ARG A 55 13.00 -3.57 13.23
N LEU A 56 12.51 -2.87 12.21
CA LEU A 56 12.48 -1.43 12.14
C LEU A 56 11.60 -0.84 13.26
N TYR A 57 10.36 -1.32 13.44
CA TYR A 57 9.49 -0.87 14.52
C TYR A 57 10.09 -1.12 15.91
N ARG A 58 10.73 -2.28 16.13
CA ARG A 58 11.44 -2.58 17.39
C ARG A 58 12.67 -1.68 17.61
N ALA A 59 13.37 -1.28 16.56
CA ALA A 59 14.50 -0.34 16.66
C ALA A 59 14.00 1.09 16.92
N VAL A 60 12.96 1.52 16.21
CA VAL A 60 12.29 2.81 16.36
C VAL A 60 11.71 2.98 17.76
N ALA A 61 11.06 1.94 18.31
CA ALA A 61 10.52 1.95 19.67
C ALA A 61 11.62 2.10 20.73
N ARG A 62 12.74 1.36 20.59
CA ARG A 62 13.86 1.44 21.54
C ARG A 62 14.59 2.78 21.53
N THR A 63 14.66 3.43 20.37
CA THR A 63 15.40 4.69 20.18
C THR A 63 14.51 5.94 20.21
N ARG A 64 13.23 5.80 20.57
CA ARG A 64 12.24 6.90 20.60
C ARG A 64 12.14 7.65 19.26
N GLY A 65 12.15 6.90 18.16
CA GLY A 65 12.06 7.46 16.81
C GLY A 65 13.36 8.02 16.26
N LEU A 66 14.50 7.85 16.92
CA LEU A 66 15.81 8.32 16.43
C LEU A 66 16.45 7.30 15.48
N VAL A 67 15.78 7.00 14.37
CA VAL A 67 16.28 6.11 13.31
C VAL A 67 16.38 6.88 12.01
N CYS A 68 17.51 6.76 11.31
CA CYS A 68 17.68 7.40 10.01
C CYS A 68 16.66 6.84 8.99
N PRO A 69 15.84 7.68 8.33
CA PRO A 69 14.79 7.21 7.41
C PRO A 69 15.35 6.58 6.13
N GLN A 70 16.65 6.77 5.84
CA GLN A 70 17.26 6.23 4.62
C GLN A 70 18.00 4.91 4.83
N CYS A 71 18.70 4.77 5.96
CA CYS A 71 19.63 3.65 6.17
C CYS A 71 19.34 2.85 7.44
N GLU A 72 18.25 3.20 8.13
CA GLU A 72 17.73 2.52 9.32
C GLU A 72 18.72 2.43 10.49
N HIS A 73 19.76 3.26 10.47
CA HIS A 73 20.75 3.31 11.54
C HIS A 73 20.24 4.17 12.70
N GLU A 74 20.50 3.71 13.93
CA GLU A 74 20.19 4.45 15.15
C GLU A 74 21.00 5.76 15.19
N LEU A 75 20.33 6.85 15.53
CA LEU A 75 20.92 8.18 15.62
C LEU A 75 21.21 8.52 17.09
N PRO A 76 22.32 9.23 17.38
CA PRO A 76 22.62 9.64 18.74
C PRO A 76 21.58 10.65 19.27
N GLU A 77 21.23 10.57 20.56
CA GLU A 77 20.26 11.45 21.25
C GLU A 77 20.69 12.95 21.31
N ARG A 78 21.87 13.32 20.80
CA ARG A 78 22.40 14.69 20.74
C ARG A 78 23.15 14.90 19.42
N PRO A 79 23.18 16.11 18.79
CA PRO A 79 22.41 17.35 18.98
C PRO A 79 21.11 17.43 18.12
N THR A 80 20.36 18.53 18.20
CA THR A 80 19.07 18.79 17.50
C THR A 80 19.09 18.59 15.98
N ALA A 81 20.27 18.67 15.38
CA ALA A 81 20.56 18.31 14.01
C ALA A 81 21.99 17.76 13.90
N GLY A 82 22.25 16.92 12.90
CA GLY A 82 23.55 16.33 12.67
C GLY A 82 23.62 15.56 11.36
N ARG A 83 24.71 14.81 11.16
CA ARG A 83 24.82 13.84 10.06
C ARG A 83 24.71 12.43 10.59
N CYS A 84 24.01 11.58 9.85
CA CYS A 84 23.97 10.16 10.15
C CYS A 84 25.39 9.58 10.03
N PRO A 85 25.90 8.85 11.03
CA PRO A 85 27.27 8.32 11.00
C PRO A 85 27.48 7.23 9.94
N LYS A 86 26.39 6.63 9.42
CA LYS A 86 26.44 5.55 8.42
C LYS A 86 26.32 6.05 6.98
N CYS A 87 25.34 6.93 6.70
CA CYS A 87 25.08 7.40 5.34
C CYS A 87 25.46 8.86 5.09
N ALA A 88 25.99 9.56 6.11
CA ALA A 88 26.39 10.97 6.06
C ALA A 88 25.30 11.98 5.69
N ARG A 89 24.03 11.56 5.61
CA ARG A 89 22.90 12.46 5.33
C ARG A 89 22.64 13.37 6.54
N ASP A 90 22.44 14.66 6.28
CA ASP A 90 22.01 15.61 7.29
C ASP A 90 20.59 15.27 7.77
N TYR A 91 20.35 15.39 9.07
CA TYR A 91 19.05 15.16 9.69
C TYR A 91 18.78 16.22 10.76
N SER A 92 17.50 16.49 10.98
CA SER A 92 17.01 17.18 12.18
C SER A 92 16.13 16.24 13.00
N ILE A 93 16.16 16.34 14.33
CA ILE A 93 15.33 15.49 15.20
C ILE A 93 13.84 15.70 14.89
N ALA A 94 13.42 16.93 14.57
CA ALA A 94 12.04 17.23 14.20
C ALA A 94 11.59 16.49 12.93
N GLN A 95 12.39 16.55 11.85
CA GLN A 95 12.11 15.86 10.60
C GLN A 95 12.09 14.35 10.76
N VAL A 96 13.03 13.80 11.55
CA VAL A 96 13.09 12.36 11.80
C VAL A 96 11.85 11.90 12.58
N ARG A 97 11.43 12.63 13.63
CA ARG A 97 10.22 12.31 14.39
C ARG A 97 8.94 12.41 13.56
N GLU A 98 8.84 13.44 12.72
CA GLU A 98 7.73 13.61 11.79
C GLU A 98 7.62 12.44 10.81
N HIS A 99 8.76 11.98 10.27
CA HIS A 99 8.79 10.84 9.34
C HIS A 99 8.26 9.54 9.94
N TRP A 100 8.52 9.31 11.24
CA TRP A 100 8.08 8.10 11.94
C TRP A 100 6.72 8.27 12.66
N GLY A 101 6.04 9.40 12.49
CA GLY A 101 4.72 9.64 13.08
C GLY A 101 4.73 9.76 14.61
N PHE A 102 5.84 10.21 15.19
CA PHE A 102 5.89 10.54 16.62
C PHE A 102 5.30 11.91 16.89
N SER A 103 4.67 12.08 18.06
CA SER A 103 4.31 13.41 18.55
C SER A 103 5.55 14.30 18.70
N PRO A 104 5.42 15.64 18.64
CA PRO A 104 6.55 16.54 18.90
C PRO A 104 7.24 16.28 20.26
N SER A 105 6.48 15.84 21.27
CA SER A 105 7.01 15.44 22.59
C SER A 105 7.77 14.11 22.56
N GLY A 106 7.51 13.23 21.57
CA GLY A 106 8.07 11.88 21.48
C GLY A 106 7.40 10.86 22.40
N GLU A 107 6.29 11.23 23.05
CA GLU A 107 5.58 10.36 24.01
C GLU A 107 4.56 9.44 23.34
N HIS A 108 4.10 9.79 22.15
CA HIS A 108 3.07 9.07 21.42
C HIS A 108 3.52 8.68 20.02
N VAL A 109 3.10 7.50 19.56
CA VAL A 109 3.32 7.04 18.18
C VAL A 109 2.00 6.59 17.56
N GLY A 110 1.76 6.99 16.32
CA GLY A 110 0.64 6.48 15.53
C GLY A 110 0.96 5.09 14.98
N VAL A 111 0.24 4.07 15.42
CA VAL A 111 0.35 2.70 14.91
C VAL A 111 -0.86 2.41 14.04
N GLY A 112 -0.63 2.05 12.78
CA GLY A 112 -1.68 1.48 11.93
C GLY A 112 -2.03 0.08 12.42
N ALA A 113 -3.30 -0.14 12.74
CA ALA A 113 -3.83 -1.45 13.11
C ALA A 113 -4.42 -2.16 11.88
N ASP A 114 -4.49 -3.50 11.95
CA ASP A 114 -4.98 -4.36 10.87
C ASP A 114 -6.45 -4.08 10.47
N ASP A 115 -7.20 -3.37 11.34
CA ASP A 115 -8.57 -2.92 11.11
C ASP A 115 -8.68 -1.61 10.29
N MET A 116 -7.59 -1.20 9.65
CA MET A 116 -7.44 0.07 8.92
C MET A 116 -7.64 1.32 9.80
N ARG A 117 -7.45 1.21 11.12
CA ARG A 117 -7.49 2.35 12.04
C ARG A 117 -6.09 2.73 12.51
N VAL A 118 -5.85 4.03 12.70
CA VAL A 118 -4.65 4.51 13.38
C VAL A 118 -4.95 4.59 14.88
N ARG A 119 -4.13 3.93 15.69
CA ARG A 119 -4.18 4.00 17.16
C ARG A 119 -2.99 4.78 17.66
N ILE A 120 -3.21 5.67 18.62
CA ILE A 120 -2.12 6.39 19.28
C ILE A 120 -1.69 5.52 20.45
N ALA A 121 -0.48 4.97 20.41
CA ALA A 121 0.07 4.21 21.53
C ALA A 121 1.07 5.08 22.31
N ALA A 122 1.16 4.88 23.63
CA ALA A 122 2.25 5.43 24.41
C ALA A 122 3.56 4.75 23.97
N ALA A 123 4.53 5.56 23.52
CA ALA A 123 5.75 5.07 22.90
C ALA A 123 6.62 4.18 23.82
N ILE A 124 6.42 4.28 25.13
CA ILE A 124 7.32 3.74 26.16
C ILE A 124 6.74 2.54 26.91
N SER A 125 5.41 2.43 27.08
CA SER A 125 4.81 1.32 27.82
C SER A 125 4.48 0.13 26.93
N GLY A 126 4.21 0.33 25.63
CA GLY A 126 3.60 -0.70 24.79
C GLY A 126 2.18 -1.10 25.22
N GLU A 127 1.70 -0.56 26.34
CA GLU A 127 0.36 -0.73 26.89
C GLU A 127 -0.46 0.51 26.56
N GLY A 128 -1.47 0.33 25.71
CA GLY A 128 -2.36 1.40 25.31
C GLY A 128 -3.57 0.89 24.54
N GLU A 129 -4.62 0.51 25.27
CA GLU A 129 -5.98 0.78 24.82
C GLU A 129 -6.18 2.31 24.85
N CYS A 130 -5.70 3.01 23.84
CA CYS A 130 -6.28 4.32 23.54
C CYS A 130 -7.58 4.07 22.76
N PRO A 131 -8.71 4.70 23.16
CA PRO A 131 -9.93 4.61 22.38
C PRO A 131 -9.62 5.04 20.95
N ALA A 132 -10.01 4.21 19.99
CA ALA A 132 -9.76 4.47 18.58
C ALA A 132 -10.22 5.90 18.27
N VAL A 133 -9.28 6.76 17.87
CA VAL A 133 -9.62 8.08 17.35
C VAL A 133 -10.37 7.81 16.06
N ARG A 134 -11.70 7.99 16.11
CA ARG A 134 -12.52 7.92 14.91
C ARG A 134 -12.06 9.10 14.07
N GLY A 135 -11.29 8.83 13.03
CA GLY A 135 -11.04 9.82 12.00
C GLY A 135 -12.39 10.16 11.42
N ASP A 136 -12.94 11.31 11.81
CA ASP A 136 -14.00 11.92 11.05
C ASP A 136 -13.43 12.06 9.64
N ALA A 137 -14.06 11.40 8.67
CA ALA A 137 -13.65 11.44 7.28
C ALA A 137 -13.42 12.92 6.90
N PRO A 138 -12.38 13.23 6.10
CA PRO A 138 -12.19 14.60 5.63
C PRO A 138 -13.53 15.08 5.10
N ARG A 139 -14.05 16.14 5.73
CA ARG A 139 -15.31 16.75 5.35
C ARG A 139 -15.05 17.39 4.01
N ASP A 140 -15.20 16.60 2.94
CA ASP A 140 -15.02 17.05 1.58
C ASP A 140 -15.89 18.30 1.38
N GLY A 141 -15.23 19.40 1.03
CA GLY A 141 -15.83 20.71 0.85
C GLY A 141 -16.74 20.77 -0.36
N ALA A 142 -17.86 20.04 -0.33
CA ALA A 142 -18.88 20.01 -1.37
C ALA A 142 -19.96 21.08 -1.21
N GLU A 143 -19.69 22.18 -0.50
CA GLU A 143 -20.62 23.32 -0.38
C GLU A 143 -19.92 24.64 -0.74
N ARG A 144 -19.50 24.77 -1.99
CA ARG A 144 -19.33 26.10 -2.62
C ARG A 144 -19.58 25.93 -4.11
N GLU A 145 -20.44 26.79 -4.66
CA GLU A 145 -20.66 27.01 -6.10
C GLU A 145 -21.98 26.49 -6.71
N GLU A 146 -23.11 26.84 -6.10
CA GLU A 146 -24.33 27.18 -6.85
C GLU A 146 -24.84 28.54 -6.36
N ARG A 147 -24.26 29.62 -6.90
CA ARG A 147 -24.85 30.96 -6.84
C ARG A 147 -24.37 31.75 -8.05
N HIS A 148 -24.99 31.48 -9.20
CA HIS A 148 -25.02 32.36 -10.36
C HIS A 148 -26.37 32.21 -11.07
#